data_AF-A0A2E3HIT5-F1
#
_entry.id   AF-A0A2E3HIT5-F1
#
_cell.length_a   1.000
_cell.length_b   1.000
_cell.length_c   1.000
_cell.angle_alpha   90.00
_cell.angle_beta   90.00
_cell.angle_gamma   90.00
#
_symmetry.space_group_name_H-M   'P 1'
#
loop_
_entity.id
_entity.type
_entity.pdbx_description
1 polymer ?
#
loop_
_entity_poly.entity_id
_entity_poly.type
_entity_poly.pdbx_seq_one_letter_code
_entity_poly.pdbx_strand_id
1 'polypeptide(L)'
;MDATPNHRWLMQYNIVNLVNQCRRLIRAEFDESLSLTDPALRQKLAHYAGHTRSQGMQRLYGEIRLALLELEGEDPPLSHSPGPGARLYRGQPVDPSPESKSKDDGTNPRLRKGLVYRGQKVAQG
;
A
#
# COMPACT_ATOMS: atom_id res chain seq x y z
N MET A 1 21.79 11.95 -13.11
CA MET A 1 21.49 10.53 -13.36
C MET A 1 20.11 10.49 -13.97
N ASP A 2 20.05 10.69 -15.28
CA ASP A 2 18.83 10.68 -16.06
C ASP A 2 18.24 9.27 -16.02
N ALA A 3 17.28 9.08 -15.13
CA ALA A 3 16.44 7.89 -15.13
C ALA A 3 15.69 7.93 -16.46
N THR A 4 16.23 7.28 -17.48
CA THR A 4 15.48 6.98 -18.70
C THR A 4 14.17 6.37 -18.23
N PRO A 5 13.02 7.01 -18.51
CA PRO A 5 11.75 6.50 -18.05
C PRO A 5 11.59 5.12 -18.68
N ASN A 6 11.70 4.08 -17.85
CA ASN A 6 11.72 2.71 -18.31
C ASN A 6 10.29 2.34 -18.75
N HIS A 7 9.92 2.72 -19.97
CA HIS A 7 8.69 2.28 -20.64
C HIS A 7 8.78 0.82 -21.13
N ARG A 8 9.68 0.02 -20.55
CA ARG A 8 9.87 -1.41 -20.87
C ARG A 8 8.57 -2.20 -20.74
N TRP A 9 7.74 -1.85 -19.77
CA TRP A 9 6.44 -2.46 -19.54
C TRP A 9 5.39 -2.17 -20.64
N LEU A 10 5.56 -1.09 -21.40
CA LEU A 10 4.72 -0.80 -22.57
C LEU A 10 5.15 -1.60 -23.82
N MET A 11 6.17 -2.44 -23.75
CA MET A 11 6.51 -3.35 -24.86
C MET A 11 5.56 -4.56 -24.91
N GLN A 12 4.82 -4.83 -23.84
CA GLN A 12 3.89 -5.95 -23.78
C GLN A 12 2.52 -5.53 -24.28
N TYR A 13 2.06 -6.18 -25.35
CA TYR A 13 0.76 -5.91 -25.96
C TYR A 13 -0.39 -5.98 -24.94
N ASN A 14 -0.36 -6.96 -24.04
CA ASN A 14 -1.38 -7.09 -22.99
C ASN A 14 -1.48 -5.82 -22.14
N ILE A 15 -0.34 -5.32 -21.64
CA ILE A 15 -0.33 -4.13 -20.79
C ILE A 15 -0.74 -2.89 -21.59
N VAL A 16 -0.26 -2.75 -22.83
CA VAL A 16 -0.67 -1.62 -23.70
C VAL A 16 -2.18 -1.62 -23.93
N ASN A 17 -2.79 -2.78 -24.13
CA ASN A 17 -4.24 -2.89 -24.31
C ASN A 17 -4.99 -2.44 -23.04
N LEU A 18 -4.58 -2.93 -21.87
CA LEU A 18 -5.18 -2.54 -20.58
C LEU A 18 -5.02 -1.03 -20.33
N VAL A 19 -3.83 -0.48 -20.56
CA VAL A 19 -3.57 0.97 -20.43
C VAL A 19 -4.44 1.78 -21.38
N ASN A 20 -4.59 1.34 -22.64
CA ASN A 20 -5.44 2.03 -23.59
C ASN A 20 -6.93 1.99 -23.20
N GLN A 21 -7.40 0.91 -22.60
CA GLN A 21 -8.76 0.84 -22.04
C GLN A 21 -8.92 1.81 -20.87
N CYS A 22 -7.98 1.79 -19.91
CA CYS A 22 -7.94 2.76 -18.82
C CYS A 22 -7.94 4.20 -19.34
N ARG A 23 -7.13 4.53 -20.34
CA ARG A 23 -7.06 5.88 -20.92
C ARG A 23 -8.39 6.36 -21.49
N ARG A 24 -9.17 5.49 -22.14
CA ARG A 24 -10.50 5.85 -22.65
C ARG A 24 -11.46 6.16 -21.51
N LEU A 25 -11.39 5.39 -20.41
CA LEU A 25 -12.21 5.64 -19.22
C LEU A 25 -11.80 6.93 -18.52
N ILE A 26 -10.49 7.23 -18.40
CA ILE A 26 -10.01 8.50 -17.82
C ILE A 26 -10.51 9.67 -18.64
N ARG A 27 -10.42 9.58 -19.97
CA ARG A 27 -10.92 10.63 -20.85
C ARG A 27 -12.43 10.83 -20.69
N ALA A 28 -13.20 9.76 -20.52
CA ALA A 28 -14.65 9.86 -20.35
C ALA A 28 -15.05 10.44 -18.98
N GLU A 29 -14.30 10.17 -17.92
CA GLU A 29 -14.64 10.57 -16.54
C GLU A 29 -14.02 11.92 -16.13
N PHE A 30 -12.81 12.22 -16.60
CA PHE A 30 -12.01 13.38 -16.18
C PHE A 30 -11.67 14.35 -17.31
N ASP A 31 -12.06 14.05 -18.55
CA ASP A 31 -11.71 14.81 -19.77
C ASP A 31 -10.19 14.97 -20.02
N GLU A 32 -9.36 14.14 -19.36
CA GLU A 32 -7.90 14.17 -19.47
C GLU A 32 -7.40 13.17 -20.52
N SER A 33 -6.44 13.59 -21.36
CA SER A 33 -5.79 12.73 -22.36
C SER A 33 -4.34 12.43 -21.97
N LEU A 34 -4.12 11.27 -21.35
CA LEU A 34 -2.78 10.74 -21.07
C LEU A 34 -2.03 10.34 -22.34
N SER A 35 -0.69 10.37 -22.35
CA SER A 35 0.15 9.84 -23.44
C SER A 35 0.87 8.55 -23.02
N LEU A 36 1.11 7.61 -23.95
CA LEU A 36 1.92 6.41 -23.66
C LEU A 36 3.40 6.75 -23.46
N THR A 37 3.87 7.84 -24.07
CA THR A 37 5.26 8.29 -23.97
C THR A 37 5.53 9.10 -22.71
N ASP A 38 4.51 9.38 -21.91
CA ASP A 38 4.64 10.20 -20.71
C ASP A 38 5.45 9.44 -19.64
N PRO A 39 6.57 10.00 -19.13
CA PRO A 39 7.32 9.40 -18.04
C PRO A 39 6.49 9.27 -16.74
N ALA A 40 5.52 10.15 -16.52
CA ALA A 40 4.65 10.15 -15.35
C ALA A 40 3.39 9.29 -15.55
N LEU A 41 3.27 8.53 -16.65
CA LEU A 41 2.07 7.76 -16.99
C LEU A 41 1.63 6.82 -15.85
N ARG A 42 2.58 6.08 -15.25
CA ARG A 42 2.29 5.12 -14.15
C ARG A 42 1.70 5.84 -12.93
N GLN A 43 2.25 7.00 -12.58
CA GLN A 43 1.79 7.81 -11.45
C GLN A 43 0.42 8.42 -11.74
N LYS A 44 0.19 8.92 -12.96
CA LYS A 44 -1.11 9.45 -13.37
C LYS A 44 -2.18 8.36 -13.36
N LEU A 45 -1.90 7.17 -13.88
CA LEU A 45 -2.83 6.03 -13.82
C LEU A 45 -3.20 5.69 -12.37
N ALA A 46 -2.22 5.62 -11.47
CA ALA A 46 -2.47 5.38 -10.05
C ALA A 46 -3.32 6.48 -9.41
N HIS A 47 -3.02 7.74 -9.74
CA HIS A 47 -3.79 8.89 -9.27
C HIS A 47 -5.25 8.81 -9.70
N TYR A 48 -5.55 8.61 -10.98
CA TYR A 48 -6.93 8.51 -11.46
C TYR A 48 -7.65 7.26 -10.96
N ALA A 49 -6.93 6.13 -10.82
CA ALA A 49 -7.50 4.91 -10.24
C ALA A 49 -7.92 5.09 -8.77
N GLY A 50 -7.25 5.98 -8.02
CA GLY A 50 -7.64 6.34 -6.65
C GLY A 50 -8.83 7.33 -6.57
N HIS A 51 -9.11 8.07 -7.63
CA HIS A 51 -10.15 9.11 -7.66
C HIS A 51 -11.39 8.72 -8.46
N THR A 52 -11.31 7.67 -9.28
CA THR A 52 -12.45 7.18 -10.08
C THR A 52 -13.53 6.56 -9.22
N ARG A 53 -14.79 6.76 -9.62
CA ARG A 53 -15.95 6.06 -9.06
C ARG A 53 -16.32 4.81 -9.88
N SER A 54 -15.70 4.60 -11.02
CA SER A 54 -15.97 3.48 -11.92
C SER A 54 -15.32 2.19 -11.42
N GLN A 55 -16.14 1.19 -11.09
CA GLN A 55 -15.64 -0.13 -10.71
C GLN A 55 -14.86 -0.80 -11.86
N GLY A 56 -15.29 -0.60 -13.11
CA GLY A 56 -14.60 -1.15 -14.27
C GLY A 56 -13.18 -0.60 -14.41
N MET A 57 -13.02 0.70 -14.12
CA MET A 57 -11.73 1.37 -14.14
C MET A 57 -10.79 0.86 -13.04
N GLN A 58 -11.30 0.69 -11.82
CA GLN A 58 -10.54 0.13 -10.70
C GLN A 58 -10.06 -1.30 -10.98
N ARG A 59 -10.94 -2.13 -11.58
CA ARG A 59 -10.59 -3.51 -11.97
C ARG A 59 -9.47 -3.54 -13.02
N LEU A 60 -9.60 -2.76 -14.10
CA LEU A 60 -8.58 -2.67 -15.14
C LEU A 60 -7.23 -2.20 -14.59
N TYR A 61 -7.24 -1.21 -13.70
CA TYR A 61 -6.01 -0.76 -13.05
C TYR A 61 -5.38 -1.87 -12.18
N GLY A 62 -6.21 -2.67 -11.49
CA GLY A 62 -5.75 -3.86 -10.78
C GLY A 62 -5.07 -4.88 -11.69
N GLU A 63 -5.63 -5.15 -12.87
CA GLU A 63 -5.03 -6.04 -13.87
C GLU A 63 -3.69 -5.52 -14.38
N ILE A 64 -3.60 -4.21 -14.65
CA ILE A 64 -2.32 -3.57 -15.01
C ILE A 64 -1.30 -3.77 -13.89
N ARG A 65 -1.72 -3.61 -12.63
CA ARG A 65 -0.83 -3.76 -11.47
C ARG A 65 -0.29 -5.19 -11.35
N LEU A 66 -1.13 -6.19 -11.58
CA LEU A 66 -0.73 -7.60 -11.58
C LEU A 66 0.22 -7.91 -12.75
N ALA A 67 -0.09 -7.44 -13.95
CA ALA A 67 0.78 -7.66 -15.11
C ALA A 67 2.16 -6.97 -14.94
N LEU A 68 2.20 -5.80 -14.30
CA LEU A 68 3.45 -5.14 -13.93
C LEU A 68 4.25 -5.95 -12.90
N LEU A 69 3.57 -6.53 -11.92
CA LEU A 69 4.19 -7.39 -10.92
C LEU A 69 4.83 -8.63 -11.54
N GLU A 70 4.16 -9.25 -12.51
CA GLU A 70 4.70 -10.39 -13.26
C GLU A 70 5.93 -10.03 -14.11
N LEU A 71 5.99 -8.81 -14.64
CA LEU A 71 7.06 -8.38 -15.53
C LEU A 71 8.30 -7.86 -14.79
N GLU A 72 8.10 -6.99 -13.81
CA GLU A 72 9.20 -6.27 -13.12
C GLU A 72 9.57 -6.94 -11.78
N GLY A 73 8.75 -7.89 -11.30
CA GLY A 73 8.85 -8.46 -9.97
C GLY A 73 8.16 -7.58 -8.92
N GLU A 74 8.20 -8.00 -7.65
CA GLU A 74 7.67 -7.21 -6.54
C GLU A 74 8.28 -5.81 -6.57
N ASP A 75 7.44 -4.78 -6.75
CA ASP A 75 7.89 -3.39 -6.63
C ASP A 75 8.60 -3.28 -5.28
N PRO A 76 9.79 -2.63 -5.22
CA PRO A 76 10.41 -2.36 -3.93
C PRO A 76 9.35 -1.66 -3.07
N PRO A 77 9.17 -2.09 -1.81
CA PRO A 77 8.14 -1.54 -0.96
C PRO A 77 8.26 -0.03 -1.01
N LEU A 78 7.13 0.66 -1.28
CA LEU A 78 7.07 2.11 -1.24
C LEU A 78 7.70 2.52 0.08
N SER A 79 8.97 2.95 0.04
CA SER A 79 9.66 3.47 1.19
C SER A 79 9.01 4.81 1.49
N HIS A 80 7.84 4.75 2.12
CA HIS A 80 7.46 5.73 3.11
C HIS A 80 8.43 5.57 4.28
N SER A 81 9.70 5.91 4.07
CA SER A 81 10.56 6.34 5.16
C SER A 81 10.22 7.82 5.35
N PRO A 82 9.55 8.13 6.46
CA PRO A 82 10.30 8.39 7.65
C PRO A 82 10.20 7.15 8.51
N GLY A 83 11.31 6.43 8.66
CA GLY A 83 11.48 5.59 9.85
C GLY A 83 11.04 6.40 11.08
N PRO A 84 10.41 5.76 12.08
CA PRO A 84 9.97 6.47 13.27
C PRO A 84 11.17 7.23 13.82
N GLY A 85 11.13 8.56 13.71
CA GLY A 85 12.18 9.41 14.27
C GLY A 85 12.38 8.97 15.72
N ALA A 86 13.63 8.64 16.07
CA ALA A 86 13.98 8.14 17.39
C ALA A 86 13.23 8.95 18.45
N ARG A 87 12.41 8.28 19.26
CA ARG A 87 11.69 8.96 20.33
C ARG A 87 12.74 9.51 21.30
N LEU A 88 12.91 10.83 21.29
CA LEU A 88 13.74 11.50 22.28
C LEU A 88 12.98 11.48 23.61
N TYR A 89 13.56 10.87 24.65
CA TYR A 89 13.06 10.99 26.01
C TYR A 89 14.04 11.86 26.80
N ARG A 90 13.56 12.99 27.33
CA ARG A 90 14.37 13.95 28.12
C ARG A 90 15.69 14.36 27.43
N GLY A 91 15.64 14.57 26.10
CA GLY A 91 16.80 14.98 25.30
C GLY A 91 17.76 13.85 24.89
N GLN A 92 17.48 12.59 25.24
CA GLN A 92 18.32 11.45 24.88
C GLN A 92 17.59 10.53 23.88
N PRO A 93 18.25 10.09 22.80
CA PRO A 93 17.64 9.19 21.81
C PRO A 93 17.40 7.81 22.41
N VAL A 94 16.17 7.31 22.30
CA VAL A 94 15.80 5.94 22.65
C VAL A 94 15.65 5.16 21.34
N ASP A 95 16.51 4.15 21.14
CA ASP A 95 16.42 3.23 20.01
C ASP A 95 15.16 2.35 20.12
N PRO A 96 14.28 2.31 19.10
CA PRO A 96 13.22 1.33 19.04
C PRO A 96 13.76 0.03 18.42
N SER A 97 14.48 -0.78 19.21
CA SER A 97 14.80 -2.15 18.79
C SER A 97 13.59 -3.07 19.05
N PRO A 98 13.11 -3.84 18.05
CA PRO A 98 12.10 -4.86 18.27
C PRO A 98 12.83 -6.18 18.61
N GLU A 99 13.11 -6.44 19.88
CA GLU A 99 13.67 -7.73 20.29
C GLU A 99 12.71 -8.51 21.18
N SER A 100 12.08 -9.48 20.54
CA SER A 100 11.42 -10.64 21.14
C SER A 100 12.42 -11.43 21.99
N LYS A 101 12.06 -11.80 23.23
CA LYS A 101 12.40 -13.11 23.83
C LYS A 101 11.67 -13.37 25.15
N SER A 102 11.10 -14.56 25.22
CA SER A 102 10.29 -15.15 26.29
C SER A 102 11.13 -15.88 27.34
N LYS A 103 10.70 -15.84 28.62
CA LYS A 103 10.72 -16.88 29.69
C LYS A 103 10.61 -16.17 31.05
N ASP A 104 9.47 -16.19 31.72
CA ASP A 104 8.96 -17.26 32.61
C ASP A 104 9.91 -17.57 33.78
N ASP A 105 9.61 -17.00 34.96
CA ASP A 105 9.47 -17.76 36.21
C ASP A 105 8.80 -16.89 37.30
N GLY A 106 7.92 -17.52 38.09
CA GLY A 106 7.72 -17.13 39.48
C GLY A 106 6.53 -16.23 39.84
N THR A 107 5.45 -16.88 40.29
CA THR A 107 4.47 -16.41 41.29
C THR A 107 3.19 -15.74 40.77
N ASN A 108 2.18 -16.57 40.51
CA ASN A 108 0.77 -16.18 40.47
C ASN A 108 0.24 -16.05 41.92
N PRO A 109 -0.52 -14.99 42.26
CA PRO A 109 -1.89 -15.29 42.67
C PRO A 109 -2.92 -14.29 42.12
N ARG A 110 -3.80 -14.82 41.26
CA ARG A 110 -5.23 -14.52 41.15
C ARG A 110 -5.62 -13.04 41.17
N LEU A 111 -5.72 -12.44 39.99
CA LEU A 111 -6.77 -11.44 39.74
C LEU A 111 -7.41 -11.74 38.38
N ARG A 112 -8.44 -12.60 38.37
CA ARG A 112 -9.35 -12.75 37.22
C ARG A 112 -10.07 -11.42 37.02
N LYS A 113 -9.56 -10.58 36.13
CA LYS A 113 -10.20 -9.32 35.77
C LYS A 113 -11.38 -9.65 34.86
N GLY A 114 -12.59 -9.59 35.41
CA GLY A 114 -13.83 -9.87 34.71
C GLY A 114 -13.98 -8.98 33.46
N LEU A 115 -14.23 -9.63 32.32
CA LEU A 115 -14.56 -9.00 31.05
C LEU A 115 -15.98 -8.44 31.15
N VAL A 116 -16.11 -7.11 31.17
CA VAL A 116 -17.42 -6.42 31.19
C VAL A 116 -17.71 -5.95 29.77
N TYR A 117 -18.74 -6.52 29.14
CA TYR A 117 -19.27 -6.05 27.85
C TYR A 117 -20.69 -5.55 28.05
N ARG A 118 -20.95 -4.30 27.63
CA ARG A 118 -22.28 -3.65 27.60
C ARG A 118 -23.08 -3.78 28.92
N GLY A 119 -22.51 -3.31 30.02
CA GLY A 119 -23.28 -3.04 31.25
C GLY A 119 -23.80 -4.24 32.05
N GLN A 120 -23.43 -5.48 31.71
CA GLN A 120 -23.71 -6.64 32.55
C GLN A 120 -22.45 -7.43 32.88
N LYS A 121 -22.31 -7.82 34.15
CA LYS A 121 -21.18 -8.61 34.66
C LYS A 121 -21.48 -10.10 34.45
N VAL A 122 -20.74 -10.76 33.56
CA VAL A 122 -20.80 -12.23 33.40
C VAL A 122 -19.70 -12.87 34.25
N ALA A 123 -20.07 -13.80 35.12
CA ALA A 123 -19.15 -14.58 35.95
C ALA A 123 -18.72 -15.84 35.18
N GLN A 124 -17.40 -16.02 35.03
CA GLN A 124 -16.82 -17.14 34.31
C GLN A 124 -16.53 -18.29 35.28
N GLY A 125 -17.28 -19.38 35.14
CA GLY A 125 -16.97 -20.71 35.70
C GLY A 125 -15.82 -21.36 34.96
#